data_AF-X1SEI5-F1
#
_entry.id   AF-X1SEI5-F1
#
_cell.length_a   1.000
_cell.length_b   1.000
_cell.length_c   1.000
_cell.angle_alpha   90.00
_cell.angle_beta   90.00
_cell.angle_gamma   90.00
#
_symmetry.space_group_name_H-M   'P 1'
#
loop_
_entity.id
_entity.type
_entity.pdbx_description
1 polymer ?
#
loop_
_entity_poly.entity_id
_entity_poly.type
_entity_poly.pdbx_seq_one_letter_code
_entity_poly.pdbx_strand_id
1 'polypeptide(L)'
;MMGKKGFIMKVTFNQVEEFIDELGMDAGKVDRGIVRCTKLFEPSRLSPSIRLVSIFSTYSVAGQVITLTRYCGDIWGINQEKDNEVIAKADAYLKSIEEACKHLKLEVRAGMLEE
;
A
#
# COMPACT_ATOMS: atom_id res chain seq x y z
N MET A 1 34.60 6.97 6.67
CA MET A 1 33.51 7.90 7.00
C MET A 1 32.22 7.10 7.11
N MET A 2 31.75 6.82 8.34
CA MET A 2 30.45 6.21 8.56
C MET A 2 29.40 7.31 8.38
N GLY A 3 28.59 7.23 7.31
CA GLY A 3 27.45 8.13 7.13
C GLY A 3 26.50 7.97 8.31
N LYS A 4 26.15 9.08 8.96
CA LYS A 4 25.08 9.09 9.98
C LYS A 4 23.84 8.51 9.33
N LYS A 5 23.33 7.37 9.83
CA LYS A 5 21.98 6.90 9.48
C LYS A 5 21.02 8.02 9.89
N GLY A 6 20.57 8.81 8.92
CA GLY A 6 19.48 9.75 9.13
C GLY A 6 18.28 8.93 9.60
N PHE A 7 17.64 9.36 10.67
CA PHE A 7 16.41 8.73 11.14
C PHE A 7 15.35 9.00 10.07
N ILE A 8 14.98 7.99 9.29
CA ILE A 8 13.87 8.09 8.34
C ILE A 8 12.61 8.08 9.19
N MET A 9 11.83 9.15 9.14
CA MET A 9 10.55 9.19 9.83
C MET A 9 9.54 8.40 9.00
N LYS A 10 8.85 7.46 9.65
CA LYS A 10 7.86 6.60 9.02
C LYS A 10 6.46 6.93 9.53
N VAL A 11 5.54 7.15 8.61
CA VAL A 11 4.10 7.32 8.90
C VAL A 11 3.36 6.15 8.27
N THR A 12 2.44 5.55 9.01
CA THR A 12 1.65 4.41 8.54
C THR A 12 0.17 4.67 8.74
N PHE A 13 -0.56 4.65 7.63
CA PHE A 13 -2.00 4.71 7.57
C PHE A 13 -2.61 3.32 7.52
N ASN A 14 -3.85 3.21 8.00
CA ASN A 14 -4.66 2.00 7.90
C ASN A 14 -6.00 2.22 7.18
N GLN A 15 -6.34 3.46 6.82
CA GLN A 15 -7.48 3.82 5.97
C GLN A 15 -6.97 4.32 4.62
N VAL A 16 -7.68 4.00 3.55
CA VAL A 16 -7.27 4.35 2.19
C VAL A 16 -7.52 5.83 1.92
N GLU A 17 -8.62 6.36 2.46
CA GLU A 17 -9.03 7.75 2.31
C GLU A 17 -8.01 8.69 2.97
N GLU A 18 -7.63 8.43 4.22
CA GLU A 18 -6.61 9.22 4.94
C GLU A 18 -5.25 9.22 4.21
N PHE A 19 -4.87 8.07 3.64
CA PHE A 19 -3.63 7.97 2.84
C PHE A 19 -3.71 8.79 1.55
N ILE A 20 -4.85 8.80 0.86
CA ILE A 20 -5.06 9.59 -0.36
C ILE A 20 -5.06 11.09 -0.04
N ASP A 21 -5.67 11.49 1.08
CA ASP A 21 -5.68 12.89 1.52
C ASP A 21 -4.25 13.39 1.79
N GLU A 22 -3.44 12.61 2.52
CA GLU A 22 -2.02 12.93 2.76
C GLU A 22 -1.23 13.01 1.44
N LEU A 23 -1.41 12.03 0.55
CA LEU A 23 -0.78 12.03 -0.77
C LEU A 23 -1.14 13.28 -1.58
N GLY A 24 -2.37 13.78 -1.44
CA GLY A 24 -2.84 15.01 -2.06
C GLY A 24 -2.08 16.25 -1.55
N MET A 25 -1.76 16.31 -0.26
CA MET A 25 -0.95 17.39 0.32
C MET A 25 0.52 17.32 -0.14
N ASP A 26 1.01 16.11 -0.39
CA ASP A 26 2.41 15.85 -0.73
C ASP A 26 2.71 15.82 -2.23
N ALA A 27 1.71 15.75 -3.11
CA ALA A 27 1.86 15.39 -4.52
C ALA A 27 3.04 16.08 -5.26
N GLY A 28 3.27 17.38 -5.03
CA GLY A 28 4.36 18.13 -5.66
C GLY A 28 5.76 17.88 -5.10
N LYS A 29 5.88 17.10 -4.02
CA LYS A 29 7.10 16.80 -3.26
C LYS A 29 7.42 15.31 -3.23
N VAL A 30 6.56 14.46 -3.77
CA VAL A 30 6.77 13.01 -3.84
C VAL A 30 8.05 12.72 -4.61
N ASP A 31 8.95 11.96 -3.99
CA ASP A 31 10.24 11.62 -4.57
C ASP A 31 10.03 10.87 -5.89
N ARG A 32 10.60 11.44 -6.96
CA ARG A 32 10.49 10.93 -8.35
C ARG A 32 9.06 10.88 -8.90
N GLY A 33 8.07 11.41 -8.18
CA GLY A 33 6.66 11.33 -8.56
C GLY A 33 6.11 9.90 -8.62
N ILE A 34 6.68 8.97 -7.84
CA ILE A 34 6.32 7.55 -7.86
C ILE A 34 5.62 7.17 -6.56
N VAL A 35 4.46 6.55 -6.68
CA VAL A 35 3.78 5.82 -5.60
C VAL A 35 3.88 4.33 -5.92
N ARG A 36 4.31 3.53 -4.95
CA ARG A 36 4.36 2.08 -5.10
C ARG A 36 3.13 1.44 -4.47
N CYS A 37 2.41 0.62 -5.24
CA CYS A 37 1.22 -0.07 -4.79
C CYS A 37 1.29 -1.56 -5.15
N THR A 38 0.87 -2.44 -4.24
CA THR A 38 0.77 -3.88 -4.52
C THR A 38 -0.20 -4.58 -3.58
N LYS A 39 -0.57 -5.82 -3.93
CA LYS A 39 -1.28 -6.73 -3.01
C LYS A 39 -0.26 -7.57 -2.24
N LEU A 40 -0.51 -7.72 -0.95
CA LEU A 40 0.17 -8.64 -0.06
C LEU A 40 -0.65 -9.91 0.11
N PHE A 41 0.03 -11.04 0.02
CA PHE A 41 -0.54 -12.36 0.26
C PHE A 41 0.33 -13.10 1.27
N GLU A 42 -0.02 -12.99 2.54
CA GLU A 42 0.75 -13.57 3.64
C GLU A 42 0.10 -14.88 4.12
N PRO A 43 0.88 -15.91 4.50
CA PRO A 43 0.30 -17.09 5.13
C PRO A 43 -0.29 -16.73 6.49
N SER A 44 -1.47 -17.28 6.81
CA SER A 44 -2.04 -17.14 8.14
C SER A 44 -1.19 -17.89 9.17
N ARG A 45 -1.07 -17.32 10.38
CA ARG A 45 -0.43 -17.98 11.52
C ARG A 45 -1.24 -19.17 12.04
N LEU A 46 -2.53 -19.23 11.73
CA LEU A 46 -3.42 -20.33 12.15
C LEU A 46 -3.31 -21.54 11.22
N SER A 47 -3.13 -21.31 9.91
CA SER A 47 -3.00 -22.36 8.91
C SER A 47 -2.26 -21.84 7.68
N PRO A 48 -1.20 -22.52 7.21
CA PRO A 48 -0.50 -22.14 5.97
C PRO A 48 -1.37 -22.19 4.71
N SER A 49 -2.50 -22.90 4.75
CA SER A 49 -3.45 -23.00 3.64
C SER A 49 -4.33 -21.75 3.50
N ILE A 50 -4.40 -20.90 4.52
CA ILE A 50 -5.15 -19.64 4.50
C ILE A 50 -4.18 -18.51 4.14
N ARG A 51 -4.57 -17.65 3.20
CA ARG A 51 -3.79 -16.46 2.82
C ARG A 51 -4.49 -15.20 3.29
N LEU A 52 -3.83 -14.43 4.14
CA LEU A 52 -4.24 -13.08 4.51
C LEU A 52 -3.96 -12.16 3.33
N VAL A 53 -4.96 -11.42 2.87
CA VAL A 53 -4.83 -10.48 1.76
C VAL A 53 -4.88 -9.06 2.31
N SER A 54 -3.86 -8.27 1.97
CA SER A 54 -3.83 -6.83 2.23
C SER A 54 -3.44 -6.08 0.97
N ILE A 55 -3.74 -4.79 0.89
CA ILE A 55 -3.01 -3.90 -0.01
C ILE A 55 -1.89 -3.20 0.76
N PHE A 56 -0.83 -2.88 0.05
CA PHE A 56 0.27 -2.06 0.53
C PHE A 56 0.54 -0.93 -0.45
N SER A 57 0.63 0.29 0.06
CA SER A 57 1.05 1.44 -0.73
C SER A 57 2.12 2.23 0.00
N THR A 58 3.08 2.81 -0.74
CA THR A 58 4.13 3.64 -0.17
C THR A 58 4.66 4.68 -1.14
N TYR A 59 5.04 5.82 -0.59
CA TYR A 59 5.81 6.84 -1.30
C TYR A 59 6.80 7.49 -0.33
N SER A 60 7.84 8.11 -0.89
CA SER A 60 8.81 8.89 -0.13
C SER A 60 8.60 10.38 -0.39
N VAL A 61 8.75 11.19 0.65
CA VAL A 61 8.61 12.64 0.58
C VAL A 61 9.50 13.28 1.65
N ALA A 62 10.35 14.24 1.26
CA ALA A 62 11.17 15.01 2.19
C ALA A 62 11.95 14.16 3.24
N GLY A 63 12.47 13.00 2.83
CA GLY A 63 13.21 12.09 3.72
C GLY A 63 12.34 11.25 4.66
N GLN A 64 11.03 11.22 4.44
CA GLN A 64 10.07 10.38 5.14
C GLN A 64 9.58 9.25 4.22
N VAL A 65 9.13 8.17 4.83
CA VAL A 65 8.43 7.08 4.13
C VAL A 65 7.00 7.03 4.64
N ILE A 66 6.06 7.30 3.75
CA ILE A 66 4.64 7.20 4.01
C ILE A 66 4.17 5.83 3.53
N THR A 67 3.41 5.14 4.35
CA THR A 67 2.96 3.78 4.09
C THR A 67 1.48 3.63 4.39
N LEU A 68 0.84 2.73 3.67
CA LEU A 68 -0.51 2.23 3.93
C LEU A 68 -0.45 0.71 3.96
N THR A 69 -1.05 0.10 4.96
CA THR A 69 -1.38 -1.33 4.94
C THR A 69 -2.84 -1.50 5.28
N ARG A 70 -3.61 -2.07 4.35
CA ARG A 70 -5.05 -2.29 4.52
C ARG A 70 -5.40 -3.75 4.31
N TYR A 71 -5.83 -4.40 5.39
CA TYR A 71 -6.35 -5.75 5.34
C TYR A 71 -7.67 -5.82 4.57
N CYS A 72 -7.76 -6.78 3.65
CA CYS A 72 -8.89 -6.97 2.75
C CYS A 72 -9.73 -8.19 3.15
N GLY A 73 -9.11 -9.23 3.69
CA GLY A 73 -9.77 -10.46 4.08
C GLY A 73 -8.85 -11.68 3.96
N ASP A 74 -9.43 -12.85 4.15
CA ASP A 74 -8.73 -14.12 4.07
C ASP A 74 -9.20 -14.92 2.86
N ILE A 75 -8.27 -15.51 2.14
CA ILE A 75 -8.54 -16.54 1.12
C ILE A 75 -8.36 -17.90 1.78
N TRP A 76 -9.43 -18.67 1.81
CA TRP A 76 -9.45 -20.00 2.42
C TRP A 76 -9.36 -21.13 1.39
N GLY A 77 -9.72 -20.87 0.14
CA GLY A 77 -9.74 -21.88 -0.93
C GLY A 77 -10.94 -22.85 -0.85
N ILE A 78 -11.87 -22.62 0.07
CA ILE A 78 -13.05 -23.48 0.30
C ILE A 78 -14.34 -22.89 -0.27
N ASN A 79 -14.39 -21.57 -0.43
CA ASN A 79 -15.54 -20.86 -0.96
C ASN A 79 -15.05 -19.80 -1.94
N GLN A 80 -15.14 -20.12 -3.22
CA GLN A 80 -14.62 -19.27 -4.28
C GLN A 80 -15.32 -17.91 -4.36
N GLU A 81 -16.62 -17.83 -4.03
CA GLU A 81 -17.35 -16.57 -4.01
C GLU A 81 -16.77 -15.62 -2.95
N LYS A 82 -16.59 -16.11 -1.72
CA LYS A 82 -15.94 -15.32 -0.64
C LYS A 82 -14.51 -14.94 -0.95
N ASP A 83 -13.72 -15.86 -1.50
CA ASP A 83 -12.34 -15.59 -1.88
C ASP A 83 -12.28 -14.50 -2.97
N ASN A 84 -13.22 -14.53 -3.93
CA ASN A 84 -13.34 -13.50 -4.96
C ASN A 84 -13.75 -12.13 -4.39
N GLU A 85 -14.63 -12.08 -3.38
CA GLU A 85 -14.99 -10.83 -2.69
C GLU A 85 -13.77 -10.16 -2.05
N VAL A 86 -12.88 -10.94 -1.44
CA VAL A 86 -11.63 -10.45 -0.84
C VAL A 86 -10.70 -9.84 -1.91
N ILE A 87 -10.55 -10.53 -3.04
CA ILE A 87 -9.77 -10.01 -4.18
C ILE A 87 -10.39 -8.74 -4.74
N ALA A 88 -11.70 -8.73 -4.99
CA ALA A 88 -12.41 -7.58 -5.52
C ALA A 88 -12.29 -6.36 -4.59
N LYS A 89 -12.31 -6.57 -3.27
CA LYS A 89 -12.08 -5.50 -2.28
C LYS A 89 -10.66 -4.94 -2.35
N ALA A 90 -9.64 -5.80 -2.49
CA ALA A 90 -8.26 -5.36 -2.68
C ALA A 90 -8.09 -4.58 -4.01
N ASP A 91 -8.72 -5.05 -5.08
CA ASP A 91 -8.73 -4.36 -6.37
C ASP A 91 -9.40 -2.99 -6.30
N ALA A 92 -10.52 -2.88 -5.58
CA ALA A 92 -11.20 -1.60 -5.39
C ALA A 92 -10.30 -0.58 -4.69
N TYR A 93 -9.62 -0.97 -3.62
CA TYR A 93 -8.69 -0.07 -2.93
C TYR A 93 -7.49 0.35 -3.79
N LEU A 94 -6.88 -0.59 -4.52
CA LEU A 94 -5.80 -0.25 -5.45
C LEU A 94 -6.26 0.72 -6.52
N LYS A 95 -7.44 0.48 -7.10
CA LYS A 95 -8.03 1.36 -8.11
C LYS A 95 -8.27 2.77 -7.56
N SER A 96 -8.77 2.92 -6.33
CA SER A 96 -8.93 4.24 -5.71
C SER A 96 -7.61 4.99 -5.58
N ILE A 97 -6.52 4.31 -5.20
CA ILE A 97 -5.19 4.91 -5.12
C ILE A 97 -4.65 5.26 -6.51
N GLU A 98 -4.85 4.39 -7.51
CA GLU A 98 -4.44 4.63 -8.90
C GLU A 98 -5.15 5.84 -9.51
N GLU A 99 -6.46 5.97 -9.27
CA GLU A 99 -7.25 7.12 -9.71
C GLU A 99 -6.77 8.41 -9.04
N ALA A 100 -6.53 8.39 -7.73
CA ALA A 100 -5.94 9.53 -7.01
C ALA A 100 -4.57 9.92 -7.57
N CYS A 101 -3.67 8.95 -7.76
CA CYS A 101 -2.34 9.19 -8.35
C CYS A 101 -2.45 9.81 -9.75
N LYS A 102 -3.36 9.31 -10.59
CA LYS A 102 -3.60 9.86 -11.92
C LYS A 102 -4.04 11.33 -11.86
N HIS A 103 -4.95 11.67 -10.94
CA HIS A 103 -5.38 13.06 -10.74
C HIS A 103 -4.24 13.97 -10.25
N LEU A 104 -3.36 13.42 -9.40
CA LEU A 104 -2.18 14.11 -8.86
C LEU A 104 -0.97 14.10 -9.80
N LYS A 105 -1.09 13.51 -11.00
CA LYS A 105 0.00 13.32 -11.99
C LYS A 105 1.20 12.53 -11.44
N LEU A 106 0.93 11.58 -10.55
CA LEU A 106 1.90 10.63 -10.01
C LEU A 106 1.85 9.32 -10.78
N GLU A 107 2.99 8.66 -10.90
CA GLU A 107 3.11 7.34 -11.52
C GLU A 107 2.93 6.24 -10.46
N VAL A 108 2.04 5.28 -10.72
CA VAL A 108 1.92 4.08 -9.89
C VAL A 108 2.85 2.98 -10.41
N ARG A 109 3.62 2.38 -9.51
CA ARG A 109 4.48 1.22 -9.81
C ARG A 109 4.23 0.08 -8.84
N ALA A 110 4.46 -1.15 -9.28
CA ALA A 110 4.44 -2.30 -8.38
C ALA A 110 5.63 -2.29 -7.41
N GLY A 111 5.48 -3.01 -6.29
CA GLY A 111 6.53 -3.30 -5.32
C GLY A 111 6.38 -2.54 -4.00
N MET A 112 7.41 -2.65 -3.16
CA MET A 112 7.49 -2.02 -1.83
C MET A 112 8.79 -1.25 -1.73
N LEU A 113 8.78 -0.17 -0.96
CA LEU A 113 10.00 0.42 -0.41
C LEU A 113 10.20 -0.25 0.95
N GLU A 114 11.30 -0.99 1.07
CA GLU A 114 11.77 -1.57 2.33
C GLU A 114 12.97 -0.74 2.80
N GLU A 115 13.09 -0.54 4.12
CA GLU A 115 14.22 0.15 4.77
C GLU A 115 15.41 -0.80 4.99
#